data_AF-A0A7U3Q6K8-F1
#
_entry.id   AF-A0A7U3Q6K8-F1
#
_cell.length_a   1.000
_cell.length_b   1.000
_cell.length_c   1.000
_cell.angle_alpha   90.00
_cell.angle_beta   90.00
_cell.angle_gamma   90.00
#
_symmetry.space_group_name_H-M   'P 1'
#
loop_
_entity.id
_entity.type
_entity.pdbx_description
1 polymer ?
#
loop_
_entity_poly.entity_id
_entity_poly.type
_entity_poly.pdbx_seq_one_letter_code
_entity_poly.pdbx_strand_id
1 'polypeptide(L)'
;MSVKTKQAITKCLNKIADDSFDEETLRSLLIISREHIKSNGLIKELAHFVAHSDRNQGMFHKQVNNRYAKLRLMDSQMKGADAKALMEKIKTEDELSDFLLGGISIYRIESKLFHILYSDGLEDIPEAHLIKYTNFTKAEVKELFDRHYHKQGGFHYLSTLKTRSLNKKISELENLSDEERKTFEEHRSSSEILMANIERKIDQIQKVIRGVIHYTSVFDLETFNNEIAATLTVVIKSFSIDQKYIKAIKSRSSDILLCIMSLLHDSKFILYDKMEARNFLGFYLHPQDYKNSESIVTPSIYEKGLLALFTCGADSVSFPLYVSDLLVKDYIGADEFNEFPELKSFSESSWITAERIDDKLRLVR
;
A
#
# COMPACT_ATOMS: atom_id res chain seq x y z
N MET A 1 25.06 26.63 -2.99
CA MET A 1 24.96 25.15 -3.07
C MET A 1 26.21 24.52 -2.51
N SER A 2 26.09 23.41 -1.77
CA SER A 2 27.24 22.72 -1.16
C SER A 2 28.13 22.07 -2.23
N VAL A 3 29.37 22.56 -2.37
CA VAL A 3 30.40 21.99 -3.26
C VAL A 3 30.64 20.51 -2.94
N LYS A 4 30.62 20.15 -1.64
CA LYS A 4 30.79 18.77 -1.18
C LYS A 4 29.65 17.86 -1.66
N THR A 5 28.41 18.34 -1.60
CA THR A 5 27.24 17.58 -2.08
C THR A 5 27.33 17.33 -3.58
N LYS A 6 27.68 18.36 -4.37
CA LYS A 6 27.92 18.22 -5.80
C LYS A 6 28.98 17.16 -6.10
N GLN A 7 30.14 17.25 -5.46
CA GLN A 7 31.24 16.30 -5.66
C GLN A 7 30.84 14.86 -5.33
N ALA A 8 30.12 14.65 -4.23
CA ALA A 8 29.69 13.32 -3.82
C ALA A 8 28.65 12.71 -4.77
N ILE A 9 27.68 13.52 -5.25
CA ILE A 9 26.72 13.10 -6.28
C ILE A 9 27.47 12.76 -7.57
N THR A 10 28.37 13.63 -8.05
CA THR A 10 29.15 13.37 -9.27
C THR A 10 29.99 12.10 -9.15
N LYS A 11 30.57 11.81 -7.97
CA LYS A 11 31.31 10.56 -7.73
C LYS A 11 30.42 9.32 -7.94
N CYS A 12 29.19 9.34 -7.43
CA CYS A 12 28.26 8.23 -7.62
C CYS A 12 27.83 8.11 -9.09
N LEU A 13 27.56 9.24 -9.75
CA LEU A 13 27.18 9.28 -11.17
C LEU A 13 28.30 8.79 -12.10
N ASN A 14 29.58 9.04 -11.76
CA ASN A 14 30.72 8.47 -12.48
C ASN A 14 30.73 6.95 -12.40
N LYS A 15 30.58 6.38 -11.20
CA LYS A 15 30.49 4.92 -11.03
C LYS A 15 29.34 4.31 -11.85
N ILE A 16 28.20 5.00 -11.91
CA ILE A 16 27.07 4.58 -12.75
C ILE A 16 27.42 4.64 -14.24
N ALA A 17 28.09 5.71 -14.69
CA ALA A 17 28.50 5.85 -16.08
C ALA A 17 29.55 4.82 -16.50
N ASP A 18 30.41 4.41 -15.58
CA ASP A 18 31.54 3.50 -15.80
C ASP A 18 31.20 2.04 -15.46
N ASP A 19 29.91 1.70 -15.23
CA ASP A 19 29.45 0.34 -14.89
C ASP A 19 30.20 -0.31 -13.72
N SER A 20 30.60 0.51 -12.73
CA SER A 20 31.32 0.08 -11.52
C SER A 20 30.53 0.34 -10.23
N PHE A 21 29.23 0.62 -10.37
CA PHE A 21 28.34 0.85 -9.24
C PHE A 21 27.80 -0.46 -8.67
N ASP A 22 27.47 -0.38 -7.39
CA ASP A 22 26.93 -1.41 -6.50
C ASP A 22 25.81 -0.79 -5.65
N GLU A 23 25.25 -1.57 -4.72
CA GLU A 23 24.25 -1.09 -3.77
C GLU A 23 24.69 0.14 -2.97
N GLU A 24 25.91 0.13 -2.45
CA GLU A 24 26.41 1.23 -1.62
C GLU A 24 26.49 2.54 -2.41
N THR A 25 26.83 2.45 -3.69
CA THR A 25 26.82 3.60 -4.60
C THR A 25 25.40 4.18 -4.74
N LEU A 26 24.37 3.34 -4.88
CA LEU A 26 22.98 3.80 -4.94
C LEU A 26 22.47 4.30 -3.59
N ARG A 27 22.83 3.63 -2.49
CA ARG A 27 22.54 4.06 -1.12
C ARG A 27 23.05 5.47 -0.87
N SER A 28 24.33 5.68 -1.15
CA SER A 28 24.97 6.99 -1.07
C SER A 28 24.29 8.03 -1.96
N LEU A 29 24.01 7.71 -3.23
CA LEU A 29 23.36 8.64 -4.16
C LEU A 29 21.97 9.07 -3.65
N LEU A 30 21.14 8.11 -3.21
CA LEU A 30 19.79 8.38 -2.71
C LEU A 30 19.82 9.21 -1.42
N ILE A 31 20.68 8.87 -0.46
CA ILE A 31 20.80 9.60 0.82
C ILE A 31 21.25 11.04 0.57
N ILE A 32 22.29 11.25 -0.23
CA ILE A 32 22.86 12.58 -0.50
C ILE A 32 21.87 13.44 -1.30
N SER A 33 21.15 12.82 -2.25
CA SER A 33 20.18 13.52 -3.08
C SER A 33 18.88 13.83 -2.34
N ARG A 34 18.56 13.10 -1.26
CA ARG A 34 17.26 13.11 -0.58
C ARG A 34 16.69 14.50 -0.36
N GLU A 35 17.45 15.43 0.23
CA GLU A 35 16.98 16.79 0.55
C GLU A 35 16.76 17.69 -0.68
N HIS A 36 17.13 17.22 -1.87
CA HIS A 36 17.05 17.94 -3.14
C HIS A 36 16.03 17.33 -4.12
N ILE A 37 15.32 16.29 -3.70
CA ILE A 37 14.26 15.63 -4.47
C ILE A 37 12.91 16.24 -4.08
N LYS A 38 11.99 16.33 -5.05
CA LYS A 38 10.61 16.80 -4.82
C LYS A 38 9.98 16.09 -3.62
N SER A 39 9.22 16.85 -2.83
CA SER A 39 8.39 16.29 -1.76
C SER A 39 7.30 15.39 -2.35
N ASN A 40 7.12 14.21 -1.77
CA ASN A 40 6.04 13.24 -2.06
C ASN A 40 6.13 12.45 -3.38
N GLY A 41 7.34 12.12 -3.86
CA GLY A 41 7.55 11.16 -4.96
C GLY A 41 8.08 9.81 -4.52
N LEU A 42 7.97 8.79 -5.37
CA LEU A 42 8.48 7.43 -5.19
C LEU A 42 9.98 7.45 -4.82
N ILE A 43 10.80 8.20 -5.53
CA ILE A 43 12.26 8.23 -5.29
C ILE A 43 12.60 8.87 -3.95
N LYS A 44 11.80 9.85 -3.49
CA LYS A 44 11.95 10.44 -2.16
C LYS A 44 11.59 9.42 -1.08
N GLU A 45 10.53 8.65 -1.28
CA GLU A 45 10.12 7.56 -0.39
C GLU A 45 11.21 6.48 -0.30
N LEU A 46 11.75 6.04 -1.45
CA LEU A 46 12.88 5.10 -1.53
C LEU A 46 14.12 5.64 -0.80
N ALA A 47 14.51 6.90 -1.03
CA ALA A 47 15.63 7.52 -0.34
C ALA A 47 15.41 7.61 1.19
N HIS A 48 14.17 7.83 1.62
CA HIS A 48 13.82 7.80 3.04
C HIS A 48 13.88 6.40 3.64
N PHE A 49 13.47 5.38 2.90
CA PHE A 49 13.57 3.97 3.28
C PHE A 49 15.01 3.53 3.43
N VAL A 50 15.83 3.80 2.41
CA VAL A 50 17.26 3.47 2.42
C VAL A 50 18.01 4.17 3.55
N ALA A 51 17.59 5.38 3.94
CA ALA A 51 18.17 6.10 5.06
C ALA A 51 17.69 5.62 6.45
N HIS A 52 16.52 4.97 6.52
CA HIS A 52 15.87 4.57 7.75
C HIS A 52 15.20 3.21 7.54
N SER A 53 15.85 2.13 7.97
CA SER A 53 15.35 0.77 7.82
C SER A 53 14.00 0.54 8.48
N ASP A 54 13.70 1.27 9.56
CA ASP A 54 12.45 1.17 10.30
C ASP A 54 11.52 2.32 9.93
N ARG A 55 10.37 1.98 9.33
CA ARG A 55 9.45 2.96 8.76
C ARG A 55 8.08 2.88 9.40
N ASN A 56 7.64 4.00 9.95
CA ASN A 56 6.33 4.16 10.57
C ASN A 56 5.47 5.24 9.89
N GLN A 57 5.93 5.73 8.74
CA GLN A 57 5.31 6.79 7.95
C GLN A 57 5.78 6.74 6.50
N GLY A 58 5.09 7.49 5.63
CA GLY A 58 5.38 7.58 4.20
C GLY A 58 4.35 6.84 3.34
N MET A 59 4.48 6.97 2.03
CA MET A 59 3.50 6.43 1.07
C MET A 59 3.41 4.91 1.15
N PHE A 60 4.56 4.23 1.19
CA PHE A 60 4.60 2.77 1.25
C PHE A 60 4.00 2.26 2.56
N HIS A 61 4.36 2.93 3.66
CA HIS A 61 3.85 2.57 4.99
C HIS A 61 2.33 2.68 5.04
N LYS A 62 1.74 3.74 4.50
CA LYS A 62 0.28 3.91 4.46
C LYS A 62 -0.42 2.75 3.74
N GLN A 63 0.07 2.36 2.56
CA GLN A 63 -0.52 1.26 1.79
C GLN A 63 -0.34 -0.09 2.50
N VAL A 64 0.87 -0.39 2.96
CA VAL A 64 1.18 -1.61 3.73
C VAL A 64 0.29 -1.71 4.97
N ASN A 65 0.19 -0.62 5.73
CA ASN A 65 -0.57 -0.56 6.97
C ASN A 65 -2.10 -0.64 6.71
N ASN A 66 -2.61 -0.07 5.61
CA ASN A 66 -4.00 -0.23 5.19
C ASN A 66 -4.34 -1.68 4.86
N ARG A 67 -3.54 -2.32 4.00
CA ARG A 67 -3.74 -3.72 3.60
C ARG A 67 -3.65 -4.65 4.79
N TYR A 68 -2.64 -4.46 5.65
CA TYR A 68 -2.50 -5.19 6.90
C TYR A 68 -3.73 -5.02 7.82
N ALA A 69 -4.22 -3.79 8.01
CA ALA A 69 -5.38 -3.54 8.85
C ALA A 69 -6.64 -4.26 8.32
N LYS A 70 -6.88 -4.24 7.01
CA LYS A 70 -8.01 -4.95 6.37
C LYS A 70 -7.90 -6.47 6.58
N LEU A 71 -6.73 -7.04 6.33
CA LEU A 71 -6.46 -8.47 6.47
C LEU A 71 -6.61 -8.93 7.92
N ARG A 72 -6.14 -8.14 8.88
CA ARG A 72 -6.29 -8.44 10.30
C ARG A 72 -7.73 -8.37 10.78
N LEU A 73 -8.54 -7.44 10.25
CA LEU A 73 -9.97 -7.38 10.53
C LEU A 73 -10.65 -8.66 10.05
N MET A 74 -10.34 -9.09 8.83
CA MET A 74 -10.84 -10.34 8.26
C MET A 74 -10.46 -11.55 9.13
N ASP A 75 -9.20 -11.68 9.51
CA ASP A 75 -8.74 -12.76 10.39
C ASP A 75 -9.45 -12.74 11.77
N SER A 76 -9.65 -11.55 12.34
CA SER A 76 -10.36 -11.39 13.61
C SER A 76 -11.83 -11.80 13.51
N GLN A 77 -12.52 -11.47 12.40
CA GLN A 77 -13.89 -11.91 12.15
C GLN A 77 -13.97 -13.44 11.96
N MET A 78 -13.01 -14.02 11.23
CA MET A 78 -12.97 -15.45 10.96
C MET A 78 -12.69 -16.28 12.22
N LYS A 79 -11.75 -15.86 13.08
CA LYS A 79 -11.43 -16.55 14.35
C LYS A 79 -12.59 -16.55 15.34
N GLY A 80 -13.46 -15.55 15.29
CA GLY A 80 -14.61 -15.40 16.18
C GLY A 80 -15.85 -16.18 15.74
N ALA A 81 -15.82 -16.84 14.59
CA ALA A 81 -17.03 -17.35 13.97
C ALA A 81 -16.99 -18.86 13.73
N ASP A 82 -18.11 -19.54 14.03
CA ASP A 82 -18.30 -20.94 13.66
C ASP A 82 -18.49 -21.02 12.14
N ALA A 83 -17.49 -21.59 11.45
CA ALA A 83 -17.47 -21.71 10.00
C ALA A 83 -18.75 -22.37 9.44
N LYS A 84 -19.36 -23.30 10.19
CA LYS A 84 -20.59 -23.98 9.75
C LYS A 84 -21.81 -23.05 9.85
N ALA A 85 -21.94 -22.32 10.95
CA ALA A 85 -22.99 -21.32 11.13
C ALA A 85 -22.84 -20.12 10.17
N LEU A 86 -21.61 -19.81 9.74
CA LEU A 86 -21.31 -18.81 8.72
C LEU A 86 -21.86 -19.20 7.36
N MET A 87 -21.56 -20.42 6.91
CA MET A 87 -21.96 -20.93 5.61
C MET A 87 -23.48 -21.05 5.49
N GLU A 88 -24.20 -21.22 6.61
CA GLU A 88 -25.67 -21.23 6.62
C GLU A 88 -26.29 -19.83 6.55
N LYS A 89 -25.57 -18.79 7.01
CA LYS A 89 -26.05 -17.39 7.04
C LYS A 89 -25.69 -16.59 5.79
N ILE A 90 -24.54 -16.87 5.18
CA ILE A 90 -24.02 -16.14 4.04
C ILE A 90 -24.44 -16.85 2.75
N LYS A 91 -25.34 -16.24 2.00
CA LYS A 91 -25.93 -16.79 0.77
C LYS A 91 -25.46 -16.05 -0.48
N THR A 92 -24.92 -14.84 -0.33
CA THR A 92 -24.47 -14.00 -1.43
C THR A 92 -23.03 -13.53 -1.23
N GLU A 93 -22.39 -13.11 -2.32
CA GLU A 93 -21.07 -12.49 -2.29
C GLU A 93 -21.08 -11.17 -1.49
N ASP A 94 -22.17 -10.40 -1.59
CA ASP A 94 -22.36 -9.17 -0.82
C ASP A 94 -22.46 -9.44 0.68
N GLU A 95 -23.18 -10.49 1.09
CA GLU A 95 -23.26 -10.91 2.50
C GLU A 95 -21.92 -11.45 3.02
N LEU A 96 -21.15 -12.13 2.16
CA LEU A 96 -19.81 -12.61 2.49
C LEU A 96 -18.84 -11.45 2.72
N SER A 97 -18.87 -10.47 1.81
CA SER A 97 -18.09 -9.25 1.89
C SER A 97 -18.45 -8.44 3.14
N ASP A 98 -19.76 -8.26 3.40
CA ASP A 98 -20.28 -7.58 4.59
C ASP A 98 -19.85 -8.26 5.88
N PHE A 99 -19.80 -9.59 5.90
CA PHE A 99 -19.33 -10.36 7.05
C PHE A 99 -17.81 -10.23 7.25
N LEU A 100 -17.01 -10.52 6.22
CA LEU A 100 -15.54 -10.50 6.24
C LEU A 100 -14.99 -9.13 6.68
N LEU A 101 -15.76 -8.07 6.43
CA LEU A 101 -15.35 -6.69 6.65
C LEU A 101 -16.23 -5.96 7.66
N GLY A 102 -17.04 -6.73 8.39
CA GLY A 102 -17.78 -6.30 9.57
C GLY A 102 -16.88 -6.01 10.77
N GLY A 103 -17.49 -5.73 11.91
CA GLY A 103 -16.77 -5.58 13.18
C GLY A 103 -16.26 -4.18 13.52
N ILE A 104 -16.39 -3.20 12.62
CA ILE A 104 -16.17 -1.79 12.94
C ILE A 104 -17.51 -1.07 12.95
N SER A 105 -17.86 -0.52 14.11
CA SER A 105 -19.05 0.32 14.26
C SER A 105 -18.94 1.58 13.42
N ILE A 106 -19.91 1.83 12.53
CA ILE A 106 -19.98 3.10 11.79
C ILE A 106 -20.16 4.30 12.74
N TYR A 107 -20.65 4.07 13.96
CA TYR A 107 -20.99 5.13 14.90
C TYR A 107 -19.79 5.67 15.67
N ARG A 108 -18.80 4.82 15.94
CA ARG A 108 -17.62 5.16 16.73
C ARG A 108 -16.43 4.34 16.26
N ILE A 109 -15.40 5.02 15.78
CA ILE A 109 -14.20 4.40 15.20
C ILE A 109 -12.98 5.05 15.85
N GLU A 110 -11.99 4.26 16.28
CA GLU A 110 -10.73 4.82 16.77
C GLU A 110 -10.10 5.70 15.68
N SER A 111 -9.63 6.90 16.03
CA SER A 111 -9.15 7.86 15.02
C SER A 111 -7.99 7.34 14.19
N LYS A 112 -7.08 6.57 14.79
CA LYS A 112 -5.94 5.97 14.07
C LYS A 112 -6.45 4.97 13.02
N LEU A 113 -7.33 4.06 13.43
CA LEU A 113 -7.93 3.06 12.55
C LEU A 113 -8.80 3.71 11.45
N PHE A 114 -9.53 4.78 11.78
CA PHE A 114 -10.32 5.54 10.81
C PHE A 114 -9.44 6.09 9.68
N HIS A 115 -8.32 6.74 10.02
CA HIS A 115 -7.42 7.29 9.01
C HIS A 115 -6.80 6.18 8.14
N ILE A 116 -6.34 5.09 8.76
CA ILE A 116 -5.74 3.97 8.04
C ILE A 116 -6.75 3.36 7.05
N LEU A 117 -7.96 3.04 7.52
CA LEU A 117 -8.93 2.33 6.69
C LEU A 117 -9.59 3.24 5.66
N TYR A 118 -9.96 4.46 6.03
CA TYR A 118 -10.86 5.28 5.22
C TYR A 118 -10.20 6.51 4.59
N SER A 119 -9.15 7.07 5.20
CA SER A 119 -8.37 8.12 4.55
C SER A 119 -7.35 7.50 3.61
N ASP A 120 -6.44 6.68 4.14
CA ASP A 120 -5.39 6.04 3.33
C ASP A 120 -5.97 4.96 2.41
N GLY A 121 -6.96 4.18 2.88
CA GLY A 121 -7.61 3.16 2.04
C GLY A 121 -8.43 3.72 0.88
N LEU A 122 -8.95 4.95 0.99
CA LEU A 122 -9.63 5.61 -0.13
C LEU A 122 -8.64 6.01 -1.23
N GLU A 123 -7.41 6.37 -0.86
CA GLU A 123 -6.36 6.67 -1.83
C GLU A 123 -5.92 5.42 -2.61
N ASP A 124 -5.88 4.25 -1.96
CA ASP A 124 -5.45 2.97 -2.55
C ASP A 124 -6.45 2.39 -3.58
N ILE A 125 -7.71 2.84 -3.59
CA ILE A 125 -8.76 2.29 -4.45
C ILE A 125 -8.86 3.05 -5.77
N PRO A 126 -8.95 2.38 -6.94
CA PRO A 126 -9.24 3.04 -8.21
C PRO A 126 -10.58 3.79 -8.15
N GLU A 127 -10.59 5.04 -8.58
CA GLU A 127 -11.81 5.87 -8.54
C GLU A 127 -12.97 5.25 -9.34
N ALA A 128 -12.67 4.60 -10.47
CA ALA A 128 -13.68 3.88 -11.25
C ALA A 128 -14.36 2.74 -10.45
N HIS A 129 -13.62 2.05 -9.58
CA HIS A 129 -14.18 1.04 -8.69
C HIS A 129 -15.11 1.68 -7.65
N LEU A 130 -14.65 2.76 -7.00
CA LEU A 130 -15.46 3.49 -6.01
C LEU A 130 -16.78 4.00 -6.61
N ILE A 131 -16.72 4.62 -7.79
CA ILE A 131 -17.90 5.12 -8.50
C ILE A 131 -18.85 3.97 -8.85
N LYS A 132 -18.33 2.84 -9.35
CA LYS A 132 -19.16 1.68 -9.72
C LYS A 132 -20.01 1.16 -8.55
N TYR A 133 -19.46 1.12 -7.34
CA TYR A 133 -20.14 0.49 -6.18
C TYR A 133 -20.80 1.48 -5.23
N THR A 134 -20.50 2.78 -5.33
CA THR A 134 -21.05 3.80 -4.41
C THR A 134 -21.72 4.98 -5.12
N ASN A 135 -21.46 5.19 -6.41
CA ASN A 135 -21.79 6.40 -7.16
C ASN A 135 -21.13 7.69 -6.64
N PHE A 136 -20.06 7.57 -5.85
CA PHE A 136 -19.28 8.71 -5.37
C PHE A 136 -17.85 8.70 -5.91
N THR A 137 -17.33 9.89 -6.17
CA THR A 137 -15.92 10.17 -6.40
C THR A 137 -15.14 10.16 -5.07
N LYS A 138 -13.81 10.11 -5.14
CA LYS A 138 -12.99 10.21 -3.91
C LYS A 138 -13.19 11.54 -3.19
N ALA A 139 -13.37 12.63 -3.94
CA ALA A 139 -13.58 13.96 -3.39
C ALA A 139 -14.90 14.05 -2.60
N GLU A 140 -15.99 13.52 -3.16
CA GLU A 140 -17.30 13.50 -2.49
C GLU A 140 -17.29 12.61 -1.24
N VAL A 141 -16.59 11.48 -1.27
CA VAL A 141 -16.43 10.64 -0.07
C VAL A 141 -15.71 11.39 1.04
N LYS A 142 -14.62 12.10 0.73
CA LYS A 142 -13.90 12.93 1.72
C LYS A 142 -14.82 13.98 2.33
N GLU A 143 -15.56 14.70 1.50
CA GLU A 143 -16.53 15.71 1.97
C GLU A 143 -17.61 15.10 2.87
N LEU A 144 -18.13 13.92 2.51
CA LEU A 144 -19.11 13.21 3.34
C LEU A 144 -18.52 12.80 4.70
N PHE A 145 -17.30 12.28 4.72
CA PHE A 145 -16.63 11.93 5.98
C PHE A 145 -16.37 13.16 6.84
N ASP A 146 -15.87 14.26 6.26
CA ASP A 146 -15.61 15.50 6.99
C ASP A 146 -16.91 16.13 7.53
N ARG A 147 -18.01 16.02 6.78
CA ARG A 147 -19.33 16.53 7.21
C ARG A 147 -19.96 15.67 8.31
N HIS A 148 -19.83 14.36 8.24
CA HIS A 148 -20.61 13.44 9.07
C HIS A 148 -19.80 12.82 10.22
N TYR A 149 -18.48 12.84 10.19
CA TYR A 149 -17.64 12.44 11.31
C TYR A 149 -17.04 13.64 12.04
N HIS A 150 -17.03 13.57 13.36
CA HIS A 150 -16.29 14.52 14.20
C HIS A 150 -15.34 13.77 15.13
N LYS A 151 -14.16 14.35 15.34
CA LYS A 151 -13.12 13.78 16.19
C LYS A 151 -13.28 14.23 17.64
N GLN A 152 -13.37 13.29 18.57
CA GLN A 152 -13.42 13.56 20.00
C GLN A 152 -12.72 12.45 20.79
N GLY A 153 -11.84 12.80 21.73
CA GLY A 153 -11.22 11.83 22.65
C GLY A 153 -10.48 10.66 21.98
N GLY A 154 -9.88 10.87 20.80
CA GLY A 154 -9.19 9.82 20.05
C GLY A 154 -10.10 8.93 19.19
N PHE A 155 -11.38 9.28 19.03
CA PHE A 155 -12.35 8.57 18.19
C PHE A 155 -12.99 9.51 17.18
N HIS A 156 -13.41 8.98 16.03
CA HIS A 156 -14.36 9.60 15.11
C HIS A 156 -15.76 9.08 15.42
N TYR A 157 -16.71 10.01 15.60
CA TYR A 157 -18.11 9.72 15.87
C TYR A 157 -18.99 10.17 14.72
N LEU A 158 -19.92 9.32 14.32
CA LEU A 158 -20.93 9.69 13.34
C LEU A 158 -21.90 10.70 13.96
N SER A 159 -22.16 11.80 13.26
CA SER A 159 -22.97 12.92 13.76
C SER A 159 -24.41 12.53 14.07
N THR A 160 -24.93 11.46 13.46
CA THR A 160 -26.28 10.94 13.75
C THR A 160 -26.43 10.47 15.20
N LEU A 161 -25.35 10.09 15.90
CA LEU A 161 -25.40 9.76 17.33
C LEU A 161 -25.87 10.94 18.18
N LYS A 162 -25.41 12.15 17.86
CA LYS A 162 -25.79 13.37 18.59
C LYS A 162 -27.28 13.66 18.39
N THR A 163 -27.76 13.53 17.16
CA THR A 163 -29.18 13.72 16.82
C THR A 163 -30.05 12.66 17.49
N ARG A 164 -29.65 11.38 17.50
CA ARG A 164 -30.35 10.31 18.22
C ARG A 164 -30.46 10.60 19.72
N SER A 165 -29.37 11.06 20.34
CA SER A 165 -29.39 11.43 21.76
C SER A 165 -30.30 12.62 22.04
N LEU A 166 -30.36 13.61 21.14
CA LEU A 166 -31.25 14.76 21.27
C LEU A 166 -32.72 14.34 21.15
N ASN A 167 -33.06 13.54 20.14
CA ASN A 167 -34.42 13.02 19.95
C ASN A 167 -34.90 12.22 21.17
N LYS A 168 -34.01 11.41 21.76
CA LYS A 168 -34.32 10.67 23.00
C LYS A 168 -34.63 11.61 24.17
N LYS A 169 -33.78 12.62 24.41
CA LYS A 169 -34.01 13.59 25.49
C LYS A 169 -35.31 14.37 25.31
N ILE A 170 -35.65 14.75 24.08
CA ILE A 170 -36.90 15.46 23.81
C ILE A 170 -38.11 14.55 24.04
N SER A 171 -38.02 13.26 23.69
CA SER A 171 -39.10 12.29 23.97
C SER A 171 -39.32 12.01 25.46
N GLU A 172 -38.35 12.36 26.31
CA GLU A 172 -38.41 12.21 27.77
C GLU A 172 -38.93 13.49 28.46
N LEU A 173 -39.26 14.56 27.71
CA LEU A 173 -39.85 15.78 28.28
C LEU A 173 -41.33 15.57 28.63
N GLU A 174 -41.67 15.76 29.90
CA GLU A 174 -43.03 15.51 30.43
C GLU A 174 -44.02 16.67 30.23
N ASN A 175 -43.55 17.87 29.84
CA ASN A 175 -44.35 19.11 29.85
C ASN A 175 -44.65 19.69 28.45
N LEU A 176 -44.77 18.87 27.42
CA LEU A 176 -45.11 19.34 26.06
C LEU A 176 -46.64 19.38 25.86
N SER A 177 -47.15 20.45 25.25
CA SER A 177 -48.54 20.48 24.76
C SER A 177 -48.75 19.47 23.62
N ASP A 178 -50.00 19.09 23.35
CA ASP A 178 -50.33 18.14 22.28
C ASP A 178 -49.91 18.65 20.88
N GLU A 179 -49.99 19.96 20.65
CA GLU A 179 -49.55 20.59 19.39
C GLU A 179 -48.02 20.52 19.23
N GLU A 180 -47.27 20.86 20.29
CA GLU A 180 -45.81 20.75 20.30
C GLU A 180 -45.35 19.29 20.14
N ARG A 181 -46.09 18.36 20.75
CA ARG A 181 -45.83 16.92 20.65
C ARG A 181 -46.00 16.43 19.22
N LYS A 182 -47.08 16.84 18.55
CA LYS A 182 -47.34 16.49 17.14
C LYS A 182 -46.26 17.04 16.21
N THR A 183 -45.90 18.32 16.35
CA THR A 183 -44.83 18.94 15.56
C THR A 183 -43.47 18.26 15.80
N PHE A 184 -43.18 17.89 17.06
CA PHE A 184 -41.97 17.15 17.38
C PHE A 184 -41.94 15.76 16.74
N GLU A 185 -43.05 15.02 16.76
CA GLU A 185 -43.13 13.70 16.13
C GLU A 185 -42.90 13.75 14.62
N GLU A 186 -43.44 14.76 13.94
CA GLU A 186 -43.20 15.00 12.50
C GLU A 186 -41.72 15.31 12.21
N HIS A 187 -41.09 16.19 13.00
CA HIS A 187 -39.66 16.48 12.90
C HIS A 187 -38.79 15.27 13.22
N ARG A 188 -39.18 14.47 14.21
CA ARG A 188 -38.47 13.26 14.62
C ARG A 188 -38.50 12.23 13.51
N SER A 189 -39.67 11.93 12.95
CA SER A 189 -39.82 10.99 11.83
C SER A 189 -38.96 11.42 10.63
N SER A 190 -39.02 12.71 10.27
CA SER A 190 -38.19 13.27 9.19
C SER A 190 -36.69 13.13 9.48
N SER A 191 -36.28 13.39 10.74
CA SER A 191 -34.89 13.24 11.17
C SER A 191 -34.44 11.78 11.16
N GLU A 192 -35.29 10.85 11.56
CA GLU A 192 -35.00 9.41 11.54
C GLU A 192 -34.78 8.89 10.11
N ILE A 193 -35.60 9.33 9.15
CA ILE A 193 -35.41 9.03 7.72
C ILE A 193 -34.07 9.58 7.22
N LEU A 194 -33.73 10.82 7.56
CA LEU A 194 -32.46 11.43 7.14
C LEU A 194 -31.26 10.70 7.76
N MET A 195 -31.32 10.40 9.06
CA MET A 195 -30.26 9.65 9.76
C MET A 195 -30.06 8.26 9.16
N ALA A 196 -31.14 7.52 8.90
CA ALA A 196 -31.06 6.21 8.28
C ALA A 196 -30.43 6.28 6.88
N ASN A 197 -30.75 7.31 6.10
CA ASN A 197 -30.14 7.53 4.80
C ASN A 197 -28.64 7.86 4.88
N ILE A 198 -28.22 8.69 5.84
CA ILE A 198 -26.80 9.00 6.07
C ILE A 198 -26.05 7.74 6.51
N GLU A 199 -26.58 7.03 7.51
CA GLU A 199 -25.98 5.80 8.05
C GLU A 199 -25.80 4.74 6.96
N ARG A 200 -26.82 4.51 6.13
CA ARG A 200 -26.76 3.57 5.01
C ARG A 200 -25.69 3.97 3.99
N LYS A 201 -25.61 5.25 3.61
CA LYS A 201 -24.61 5.74 2.64
C LYS A 201 -23.19 5.58 3.19
N ILE A 202 -22.98 5.98 4.44
CA ILE A 202 -21.67 5.86 5.09
C ILE A 202 -21.26 4.39 5.21
N ASP A 203 -22.18 3.51 5.63
CA ASP A 203 -21.92 2.08 5.73
C ASP A 203 -21.51 1.49 4.37
N GLN A 204 -22.27 1.77 3.31
CA GLN A 204 -21.97 1.31 1.96
C GLN A 204 -20.58 1.78 1.49
N ILE A 205 -20.26 3.07 1.66
CA ILE A 205 -18.94 3.61 1.29
C ILE A 205 -17.83 2.92 2.08
N GLN A 206 -17.99 2.80 3.40
CA GLN A 206 -16.99 2.17 4.25
C GLN A 206 -16.78 0.69 3.92
N LYS A 207 -17.85 -0.02 3.57
CA LYS A 207 -17.79 -1.41 3.10
C LYS A 207 -17.01 -1.54 1.80
N VAL A 208 -17.26 -0.68 0.81
CA VAL A 208 -16.45 -0.67 -0.43
C VAL A 208 -14.98 -0.36 -0.12
N ILE A 209 -14.70 0.61 0.75
CA ILE A 209 -13.31 0.97 1.05
C ILE A 209 -12.55 -0.16 1.77
N ARG A 210 -13.18 -0.80 2.75
CA ARG A 210 -12.62 -1.96 3.47
C ARG A 210 -12.59 -3.22 2.58
N GLY A 211 -13.59 -3.30 1.70
CA GLY A 211 -13.87 -4.28 0.63
C GLY A 211 -12.67 -4.75 -0.13
N VAL A 212 -11.91 -3.75 -0.53
CA VAL A 212 -10.98 -3.89 -1.62
C VAL A 212 -9.58 -4.00 -1.05
N ILE A 213 -8.98 -5.18 -1.18
CA ILE A 213 -7.59 -5.45 -0.86
C ILE A 213 -6.86 -5.67 -2.18
N HIS A 214 -6.14 -4.64 -2.64
CA HIS A 214 -5.35 -4.78 -3.85
C HIS A 214 -4.07 -5.57 -3.56
N TYR A 215 -3.92 -6.71 -4.23
CA TYR A 215 -2.69 -7.51 -4.25
C TYR A 215 -1.71 -7.04 -5.34
N THR A 216 -1.93 -5.85 -5.90
CA THR A 216 -1.01 -5.23 -6.87
C THR A 216 0.15 -4.57 -6.13
N SER A 217 1.28 -4.42 -6.83
CA SER A 217 2.41 -3.63 -6.39
C SER A 217 1.99 -2.22 -5.94
N VAL A 218 2.71 -1.66 -4.97
CA VAL A 218 2.52 -0.29 -4.47
C VAL A 218 2.85 0.75 -5.54
N PHE A 219 3.73 0.40 -6.47
CA PHE A 219 4.08 1.17 -7.67
C PHE A 219 4.45 0.20 -8.80
N ASP A 220 4.36 0.66 -10.05
CA ASP A 220 4.77 -0.11 -11.23
C ASP A 220 6.14 0.36 -11.76
N LEU A 221 6.68 -0.43 -12.70
CA LEU A 221 7.97 -0.16 -13.34
C LEU A 221 7.97 1.15 -14.13
N GLU A 222 6.88 1.46 -14.83
CA GLU A 222 6.78 2.69 -15.62
C GLU A 222 6.91 3.92 -14.71
N THR A 223 6.21 3.91 -13.59
CA THR A 223 6.30 4.92 -12.53
C THR A 223 7.73 5.02 -12.00
N PHE A 224 8.37 3.89 -11.68
CA PHE A 224 9.76 3.88 -11.22
C PHE A 224 10.72 4.50 -12.24
N ASN A 225 10.69 4.05 -13.49
CA ASN A 225 11.59 4.50 -14.56
C ASN A 225 11.40 5.99 -14.86
N ASN A 226 10.15 6.44 -14.92
CA ASN A 226 9.83 7.84 -15.15
C ASN A 226 10.29 8.72 -13.97
N GLU A 227 10.00 8.32 -12.74
CA GLU A 227 10.35 9.10 -11.56
C GLU A 227 11.85 9.13 -11.28
N ILE A 228 12.59 8.02 -11.47
CA ILE A 228 14.04 7.99 -11.22
C ILE A 228 14.78 8.87 -12.21
N ALA A 229 14.43 8.80 -13.49
CA ALA A 229 15.02 9.64 -14.52
C ALA A 229 14.67 11.11 -14.32
N ALA A 230 13.40 11.43 -14.02
CA ALA A 230 12.97 12.80 -13.75
C ALA A 230 13.66 13.37 -12.50
N THR A 231 13.71 12.61 -11.41
CA THR A 231 14.33 13.00 -10.15
C THR A 231 15.81 13.27 -10.31
N LEU A 232 16.56 12.35 -10.92
CA LEU A 232 17.99 12.53 -11.12
C LEU A 232 18.30 13.65 -12.12
N THR A 233 17.43 13.87 -13.12
CA THR A 233 17.55 15.04 -14.00
C THR A 233 17.42 16.35 -13.22
N VAL A 234 16.47 16.44 -12.28
CA VAL A 234 16.31 17.62 -11.41
C VAL A 234 17.55 17.81 -10.55
N VAL A 235 18.08 16.76 -9.93
CA VAL A 235 19.29 16.82 -9.11
C VAL A 235 20.50 17.27 -9.94
N ILE A 236 20.75 16.65 -11.11
CA ILE A 236 21.85 16.98 -12.02
C ILE A 236 21.79 18.46 -12.42
N LYS A 237 20.61 18.95 -12.83
CA LYS A 237 20.42 20.35 -13.21
C LYS A 237 20.62 21.30 -12.03
N SER A 238 20.08 20.94 -10.86
CA SER A 238 20.19 21.76 -9.65
C SER A 238 21.64 22.01 -9.29
N PHE A 239 22.49 20.98 -9.32
CA PHE A 239 23.91 21.09 -8.98
C PHE A 239 24.83 21.50 -10.16
N SER A 240 24.27 21.79 -11.33
CA SER A 240 25.03 22.08 -12.56
C SER A 240 26.07 20.98 -12.84
N ILE A 241 25.63 19.73 -12.74
CA ILE A 241 26.40 18.54 -13.10
C ILE A 241 26.19 18.30 -14.61
N ASP A 242 27.18 17.70 -15.26
CA ASP A 242 27.13 17.35 -16.69
C ASP A 242 25.88 16.50 -17.01
N GLN A 243 25.15 16.86 -18.07
CA GLN A 243 23.93 16.17 -18.46
C GLN A 243 24.18 14.79 -19.08
N LYS A 244 25.43 14.44 -19.43
CA LYS A 244 25.79 13.11 -19.96
C LYS A 244 25.33 11.96 -19.05
N TYR A 245 25.30 12.18 -17.73
CA TYR A 245 24.88 11.15 -16.77
C TYR A 245 23.40 10.78 -16.88
N ILE A 246 22.54 11.64 -17.44
CA ILE A 246 21.12 11.33 -17.66
C ILE A 246 20.99 10.12 -18.60
N LYS A 247 21.80 10.09 -19.67
CA LYS A 247 21.81 8.95 -20.60
C LYS A 247 22.32 7.68 -19.91
N ALA A 248 23.34 7.82 -19.05
CA ALA A 248 23.88 6.70 -18.30
C ALA A 248 22.83 6.09 -17.35
N ILE A 249 22.14 6.91 -16.56
CA ILE A 249 21.07 6.42 -15.65
C ILE A 249 20.00 5.64 -16.43
N LYS A 250 19.54 6.19 -17.57
CA LYS A 250 18.52 5.53 -18.39
C LYS A 250 18.99 4.20 -18.97
N SER A 251 20.25 4.09 -19.35
CA SER A 251 20.78 2.83 -19.94
C SER A 251 21.04 1.74 -18.91
N ARG A 252 21.02 2.06 -17.60
CA ARG A 252 21.27 1.11 -16.49
C ARG A 252 20.08 1.05 -15.52
N SER A 253 18.87 1.37 -15.96
CA SER A 253 17.70 1.42 -15.09
C SER A 253 17.42 0.08 -14.39
N SER A 254 17.60 -1.04 -15.10
CA SER A 254 17.39 -2.39 -14.57
C SER A 254 18.39 -2.75 -13.46
N ASP A 255 19.68 -2.46 -13.66
CA ASP A 255 20.71 -2.68 -12.64
C ASP A 255 20.52 -1.75 -11.43
N ILE A 256 20.13 -0.49 -11.66
CA ILE A 256 19.78 0.45 -10.59
C ILE A 256 18.58 -0.06 -9.79
N LEU A 257 17.57 -0.59 -10.47
CA LEU A 257 16.39 -1.17 -9.85
C LEU A 257 16.78 -2.37 -8.99
N LEU A 258 17.64 -3.27 -9.48
CA LEU A 258 18.13 -4.41 -8.71
C LEU A 258 18.83 -3.96 -7.41
N CYS A 259 19.74 -2.98 -7.51
CA CYS A 259 20.40 -2.42 -6.32
C CYS A 259 19.38 -1.84 -5.33
N ILE A 260 18.39 -1.09 -5.81
CA ILE A 260 17.36 -0.51 -4.94
C ILE A 260 16.51 -1.60 -4.29
N MET A 261 16.13 -2.63 -5.05
CA MET A 261 15.37 -3.76 -4.53
C MET A 261 16.13 -4.49 -3.42
N SER A 262 17.41 -4.71 -3.63
CA SER A 262 18.31 -5.34 -2.64
C SER A 262 18.51 -4.45 -1.40
N LEU A 263 18.65 -3.14 -1.57
CA LEU A 263 18.68 -2.18 -0.45
C LEU A 263 17.40 -2.15 0.40
N LEU A 264 16.26 -2.52 -0.18
CA LEU A 264 14.98 -2.62 0.52
C LEU A 264 14.74 -3.99 1.14
N HIS A 265 15.55 -4.99 0.81
CA HIS A 265 15.56 -6.26 1.52
C HIS A 265 15.76 -6.00 3.02
N ASP A 266 15.09 -6.78 3.87
CA ASP A 266 15.09 -6.63 5.33
C ASP A 266 14.55 -5.33 5.92
N SER A 267 14.15 -4.35 5.09
CA SER A 267 13.53 -3.13 5.60
C SER A 267 12.20 -3.42 6.29
N LYS A 268 11.91 -2.66 7.36
CA LYS A 268 10.80 -2.92 8.27
C LYS A 268 9.75 -1.82 8.24
N PHE A 269 8.49 -2.23 8.36
CA PHE A 269 7.37 -1.35 8.64
C PHE A 269 6.87 -1.59 10.06
N ILE A 270 6.73 -0.51 10.84
CA ILE A 270 6.07 -0.54 12.15
C ILE A 270 4.60 -0.21 11.96
N LEU A 271 3.74 -1.21 12.12
CA LEU A 271 2.31 -1.14 11.82
C LEU A 271 1.53 -0.42 12.94
N TYR A 272 0.24 -0.16 12.70
CA TYR A 272 -0.57 0.66 13.60
C TYR A 272 -0.70 0.11 15.02
N ASP A 273 -0.58 -1.19 15.19
CA ASP A 273 -0.65 -1.94 16.43
C ASP A 273 0.73 -2.28 17.01
N LYS A 274 1.79 -1.69 16.43
CA LYS A 274 3.20 -1.92 16.77
C LYS A 274 3.75 -3.28 16.33
N MET A 275 3.01 -4.05 15.54
CA MET A 275 3.58 -5.23 14.88
C MET A 275 4.56 -4.79 13.79
N GLU A 276 5.53 -5.65 13.51
CA GLU A 276 6.50 -5.44 12.45
C GLU A 276 6.09 -6.21 11.19
N ALA A 277 6.23 -5.57 10.04
CA ALA A 277 6.29 -6.26 8.76
C ALA A 277 7.67 -6.08 8.15
N ARG A 278 8.20 -7.12 7.50
CA ARG A 278 9.53 -7.12 6.89
C ARG A 278 9.41 -7.27 5.38
N ASN A 279 10.25 -6.54 4.67
CA ASN A 279 10.44 -6.71 3.24
C ASN A 279 11.44 -7.81 2.95
N PHE A 280 11.18 -8.59 1.93
CA PHE A 280 12.10 -9.61 1.46
C PHE A 280 12.04 -9.71 -0.06
N LEU A 281 13.16 -10.14 -0.66
CA LEU A 281 13.24 -10.43 -2.08
C LEU A 281 12.70 -11.82 -2.32
N GLY A 282 11.96 -11.99 -3.41
CA GLY A 282 11.45 -13.29 -3.81
C GLY A 282 11.14 -13.32 -5.30
N PHE A 283 10.45 -14.37 -5.71
CA PHE A 283 10.15 -14.62 -7.12
C PHE A 283 8.65 -14.55 -7.36
N TYR A 284 8.28 -13.80 -8.39
CA TYR A 284 6.91 -13.65 -8.84
C TYR A 284 6.74 -14.28 -10.22
N LEU A 285 5.75 -15.15 -10.37
CA LEU A 285 5.35 -15.68 -11.66
C LEU A 285 3.96 -15.16 -11.97
N HIS A 286 3.80 -14.42 -13.07
CA HIS A 286 2.48 -13.99 -13.49
C HIS A 286 1.57 -15.20 -13.65
N PRO A 287 0.37 -15.20 -13.05
CA PRO A 287 -0.64 -16.19 -13.35
C PRO A 287 -0.86 -16.17 -14.86
N GLN A 288 -0.63 -17.29 -15.54
CA GLN A 288 -0.95 -17.34 -16.97
C GLN A 288 -2.45 -17.12 -17.12
N ASP A 289 -2.85 -16.36 -18.14
CA ASP A 289 -4.25 -16.33 -18.57
C ASP A 289 -4.63 -17.77 -18.93
N TYR A 290 -5.34 -18.45 -18.04
CA TYR A 290 -5.82 -19.84 -18.19
C TYR A 290 -6.91 -19.96 -19.27
N LYS A 291 -6.80 -19.19 -20.35
CA LYS A 291 -7.65 -19.28 -21.53
C LYS A 291 -6.92 -20.14 -22.57
N ASN A 292 -7.21 -21.45 -22.54
CA ASN A 292 -7.06 -22.39 -23.67
C ASN A 292 -5.72 -23.13 -23.87
N SER A 293 -5.14 -23.82 -22.88
CA SER A 293 -4.14 -24.86 -23.19
C SER A 293 -4.35 -26.14 -22.38
N GLU A 294 -4.64 -27.24 -23.09
CA GLU A 294 -4.79 -28.60 -22.55
C GLU A 294 -3.48 -29.25 -22.09
N SER A 295 -2.34 -28.54 -22.16
CA SER A 295 -1.09 -28.97 -21.51
C SER A 295 -0.68 -27.97 -20.42
N ILE A 296 -0.79 -28.40 -19.16
CA ILE A 296 -0.34 -27.62 -18.00
C ILE A 296 1.18 -27.82 -17.88
N VAL A 297 1.96 -27.21 -18.77
CA VAL A 297 3.39 -27.03 -18.51
C VAL A 297 3.51 -25.77 -17.67
N THR A 298 3.57 -25.94 -16.35
CA THR A 298 3.84 -24.83 -15.44
C THR A 298 5.19 -24.21 -15.82
N PRO A 299 5.24 -22.92 -16.19
CA PRO A 299 6.50 -22.30 -16.57
C PRO A 299 7.49 -22.36 -15.40
N SER A 300 8.75 -22.70 -15.70
CA SER A 300 9.81 -22.61 -14.70
C SER A 300 9.96 -21.18 -14.19
N ILE A 301 10.00 -21.01 -12.87
CA ILE A 301 10.25 -19.72 -12.21
C ILE A 301 11.61 -19.15 -12.66
N TYR A 302 12.60 -20.00 -12.93
CA TYR A 302 13.89 -19.54 -13.42
C TYR A 302 13.76 -18.84 -14.79
N GLU A 303 12.98 -19.42 -15.71
CA GLU A 303 12.88 -18.94 -17.09
C GLU A 303 11.95 -17.75 -17.28
N LYS A 304 10.85 -17.72 -16.51
CA LYS A 304 9.77 -16.73 -16.68
C LYS A 304 9.41 -15.96 -15.41
N GLY A 305 10.02 -16.31 -14.29
CA GLY A 305 9.83 -15.59 -13.04
C GLY A 305 10.53 -14.25 -13.07
N LEU A 306 9.96 -13.33 -12.32
CA LEU A 306 10.42 -11.96 -12.15
C LEU A 306 10.87 -11.77 -10.70
N LEU A 307 11.85 -10.91 -10.49
CA LEU A 307 12.22 -10.48 -9.15
C LEU A 307 11.12 -9.60 -8.56
N ALA A 308 10.77 -9.84 -7.30
CA ALA A 308 9.76 -9.07 -6.59
C ALA A 308 10.19 -8.80 -5.15
N LEU A 309 9.76 -7.65 -4.62
CA LEU A 309 9.80 -7.34 -3.21
C LEU A 309 8.44 -7.67 -2.61
N PHE A 310 8.44 -8.50 -1.60
CA PHE A 310 7.26 -8.84 -0.81
C PHE A 310 7.37 -8.22 0.57
N THR A 311 6.22 -7.89 1.16
CA THR A 311 6.11 -7.51 2.56
C THR A 311 5.38 -8.64 3.30
N CYS A 312 5.98 -9.17 4.36
CA CYS A 312 5.36 -10.17 5.24
C CYS A 312 5.11 -9.58 6.64
N GLY A 313 3.87 -9.64 7.12
CA GLY A 313 3.49 -9.22 8.47
C GLY A 313 3.59 -10.34 9.52
N ALA A 314 3.49 -9.96 10.81
CA ALA A 314 3.59 -10.85 11.97
C ALA A 314 2.69 -12.11 11.97
N ASP A 315 1.62 -12.13 11.17
CA ASP A 315 0.66 -13.25 11.05
C ASP A 315 0.69 -13.91 9.65
N SER A 316 1.85 -13.93 8.98
CA SER A 316 2.09 -14.61 7.70
C SER A 316 1.34 -14.06 6.48
N VAL A 317 0.81 -12.84 6.56
CA VAL A 317 0.22 -12.20 5.39
C VAL A 317 1.31 -11.58 4.54
N SER A 318 1.52 -12.17 3.35
CA SER A 318 2.46 -11.71 2.35
C SER A 318 1.75 -11.05 1.18
N PHE A 319 2.23 -9.90 0.75
CA PHE A 319 1.77 -9.25 -0.49
C PHE A 319 2.95 -8.57 -1.19
N PRO A 320 2.90 -8.42 -2.52
CA PRO A 320 3.97 -7.75 -3.25
C PRO A 320 3.97 -6.25 -2.94
N LEU A 321 5.10 -5.75 -2.44
CA LEU A 321 5.40 -4.32 -2.39
C LEU A 321 5.71 -3.82 -3.80
N TYR A 322 6.50 -4.59 -4.55
CA TYR A 322 6.90 -4.26 -5.91
C TYR A 322 7.18 -5.54 -6.72
N VAL A 323 6.72 -5.56 -7.96
CA VAL A 323 7.02 -6.62 -8.94
C VAL A 323 7.77 -5.96 -10.10
N SER A 324 8.99 -6.42 -10.35
CA SER A 324 9.85 -5.88 -11.42
C SER A 324 9.58 -6.57 -12.76
N ASP A 325 10.25 -6.10 -13.82
CA ASP A 325 10.40 -6.81 -15.09
C ASP A 325 11.74 -7.58 -15.19
N LEU A 326 12.51 -7.63 -14.09
CA LEU A 326 13.81 -8.28 -14.04
C LEU A 326 13.62 -9.79 -14.00
N LEU A 327 14.03 -10.48 -15.07
CA LEU A 327 13.95 -11.94 -15.15
C LEU A 327 14.98 -12.59 -14.22
N VAL A 328 14.57 -13.64 -13.52
CA VAL A 328 15.42 -14.39 -12.60
C VAL A 328 16.72 -14.86 -13.27
N LYS A 329 16.62 -15.47 -14.46
CA LYS A 329 17.77 -15.99 -15.21
C LYS A 329 18.80 -14.95 -15.66
N ASP A 330 18.45 -13.67 -15.66
CA ASP A 330 19.39 -12.61 -16.06
C ASP A 330 20.33 -12.24 -14.90
N TYR A 331 19.95 -12.58 -13.66
CA TYR A 331 20.62 -12.13 -12.44
C TYR A 331 21.11 -13.26 -11.52
N ILE A 332 20.62 -14.50 -11.71
CA ILE A 332 21.00 -15.69 -10.94
C ILE A 332 21.40 -16.79 -11.93
N GLY A 333 22.49 -17.52 -11.65
CA GLY A 333 22.93 -18.63 -12.50
C GLY A 333 22.02 -19.87 -12.37
N ALA A 334 21.85 -20.63 -13.45
CA ALA A 334 20.99 -21.81 -13.47
C ALA A 334 21.40 -22.86 -12.42
N ASP A 335 22.70 -23.17 -12.34
CA ASP A 335 23.23 -24.16 -11.39
C ASP A 335 22.96 -23.73 -9.96
N GLU A 336 23.17 -22.45 -9.67
CA GLU A 336 22.94 -21.84 -8.37
C GLU A 336 21.46 -21.86 -7.98
N PHE A 337 20.57 -21.55 -8.93
CA PHE A 337 19.13 -21.59 -8.72
C PHE A 337 18.63 -23.01 -8.44
N ASN A 338 19.17 -24.01 -9.15
CA ASN A 338 18.77 -25.41 -9.02
C ASN A 338 19.19 -26.05 -7.67
N GLU A 339 20.06 -25.41 -6.89
CA GLU A 339 20.40 -25.87 -5.53
C GLU A 339 19.21 -25.76 -4.55
N PHE A 340 18.17 -24.98 -4.86
CA PHE A 340 17.03 -24.72 -3.98
C PHE A 340 15.69 -25.19 -4.58
N PRO A 341 15.39 -26.50 -4.49
CA PRO A 341 14.12 -27.05 -4.99
C PRO A 341 12.88 -26.53 -4.25
N GLU A 342 13.03 -25.92 -3.09
CA GLU A 342 11.97 -25.32 -2.27
C GLU A 342 11.43 -23.99 -2.80
N LEU A 343 12.10 -23.36 -3.79
CA LEU A 343 11.65 -22.11 -4.42
C LEU A 343 10.40 -22.35 -5.28
N LYS A 344 9.28 -22.61 -4.62
CA LYS A 344 7.98 -22.94 -5.20
C LYS A 344 6.96 -21.86 -4.82
N SER A 345 7.15 -20.66 -5.35
CA SER A 345 6.34 -19.45 -5.16
C SER A 345 6.27 -18.93 -3.71
N PHE A 346 6.34 -17.59 -3.54
CA PHE A 346 6.27 -16.91 -2.23
C PHE A 346 7.35 -17.29 -1.20
N SER A 347 8.48 -17.86 -1.66
CA SER A 347 9.64 -18.10 -0.82
C SER A 347 10.59 -16.91 -0.89
N GLU A 348 11.22 -16.62 0.24
CA GLU A 348 12.32 -15.67 0.29
C GLU A 348 13.51 -16.17 -0.52
N SER A 349 14.09 -15.26 -1.29
CA SER A 349 15.31 -15.46 -2.03
C SER A 349 16.47 -15.55 -1.06
N SER A 350 17.30 -16.59 -1.21
CA SER A 350 18.60 -16.67 -0.56
C SER A 350 19.60 -15.64 -1.09
N TRP A 351 19.34 -15.06 -2.26
CA TRP A 351 20.18 -14.01 -2.86
C TRP A 351 19.58 -12.64 -2.59
N ILE A 352 20.27 -11.87 -1.76
CA ILE A 352 19.73 -10.66 -1.16
C ILE A 352 20.60 -9.43 -1.41
N THR A 353 21.82 -9.63 -1.93
CA THR A 353 22.78 -8.57 -2.23
C THR A 353 23.07 -8.53 -3.72
N ALA A 354 23.25 -7.35 -4.31
CA ALA A 354 23.62 -7.13 -5.70
C ALA A 354 25.11 -6.76 -5.83
N GLU A 355 25.88 -7.60 -6.52
CA GLU A 355 27.32 -7.42 -6.75
C GLU A 355 27.70 -7.65 -8.21
N ARG A 356 28.85 -7.11 -8.64
CA ARG A 356 29.35 -7.32 -10.01
C ARG A 356 30.25 -8.54 -10.08
N ILE A 357 29.83 -9.50 -10.90
CA ILE A 357 30.58 -10.73 -11.22
C ILE A 357 30.71 -10.82 -12.74
N ASP A 358 31.94 -10.87 -13.23
CA ASP A 358 32.28 -10.89 -14.67
C ASP A 358 31.61 -9.73 -15.44
N ASP A 359 31.77 -8.51 -14.94
CA ASP A 359 31.19 -7.26 -15.47
C ASP A 359 29.66 -7.19 -15.49
N LYS A 360 28.96 -8.21 -14.99
CA LYS A 360 27.50 -8.23 -14.87
C LYS A 360 27.07 -8.07 -13.42
N LEU A 361 26.07 -7.24 -13.17
CA LEU A 361 25.43 -7.18 -11.87
C LEU A 361 24.62 -8.47 -11.66
N ARG A 362 24.84 -9.16 -10.55
CA ARG A 362 24.17 -10.41 -10.17
C ARG A 362 23.70 -10.33 -8.73
N LEU A 363 22.68 -11.12 -8.41
CA LEU A 363 22.32 -11.35 -7.02
C LEU A 363 23.25 -12.41 -6.42
N VAL A 364 23.75 -12.14 -5.21
CA VAL A 364 24.63 -13.01 -4.44
C VAL A 364 24.03 -13.26 -3.06
N ARG A 365 24.45 -14.35 -2.43
CA ARG A 365 23.98 -14.78 -1.11
C ARG A 365 24.59 -13.97 0.02
#